data_AF-A0A917KQ03-F1
#
_entry.id   AF-A0A917KQ03-F1
#
_cell.length_a   1.000
_cell.length_b   1.000
_cell.length_c   1.000
_cell.angle_alpha   90.00
_cell.angle_beta   90.00
_cell.angle_gamma   90.00
#
_symmetry.space_group_name_H-M   'P 1'
#
loop_
_entity.id
_entity.type
_entity.pdbx_description
1 polymer ?
#
loop_
_entity_poly.entity_id
_entity_poly.type
_entity_poly.pdbx_seq_one_letter_code
_entity_poly.pdbx_strand_id
1 'polypeptide(L)'
;MRRLILGLVLALMPLADALAQRVALVVGASAYRNVPALTNTLNDAQDLAATLRRLGFQTDLVLDPDRGQLEQAVRRLGQAARGAEAALFFFAGHALEAGGRNWLLPVTADINNERDLRFEAFDMDILTEQLDGVARLTLLLLDACRDNPFRLRLASGTRSAAGGAGLGQVHAAVGTLVAFATAPGTVAADGAGRNSPFTAALLHRLETPGLELRQMLAEVRREVREATGGRQIPWEHSALEGAFYFAGGPASSPAGSELLFWESVRNSADRRDVEAYLARYPQGSFAEPARERLHAFDDAAARTASEPAAALTEDSLAAALAAQLPIGEARRIASAYMAERGSKAVAVNPIRRRSLRFTSLPEDSEAGEMVLERCQIFFATPCLLVAVDGRLTPGRRAEAMPRVVYAGSFDPAQVPGQAPSRRQPGSDLARYVAGRDHKAMAIHGSGRLYWRTGAASAADAEEAALQACTQASTRANREGPCLLYAVGDRVVLPERRRSAAR
;
A
#
# COMPACT_ATOMS: atom_id res chain seq x y z
N MET A 1 -10.09 -28.79 51.64
CA MET A 1 -10.11 -29.28 50.24
C MET A 1 -9.83 -28.10 49.30
N ARG A 2 -8.59 -28.00 48.80
CA ARG A 2 -8.15 -26.99 47.83
C ARG A 2 -8.76 -27.32 46.46
N ARG A 3 -9.51 -26.39 45.85
CA ARG A 3 -9.94 -26.50 44.45
C ARG A 3 -8.97 -25.69 43.57
N LEU A 4 -8.27 -26.41 42.69
CA LEU A 4 -7.38 -25.88 41.66
C LEU A 4 -8.20 -25.14 40.59
N ILE A 5 -7.82 -23.91 40.27
CA ILE A 5 -8.27 -23.18 39.07
C ILE A 5 -7.19 -23.41 38.01
N LEU A 6 -7.53 -24.16 36.97
CA LEU A 6 -6.68 -24.38 35.80
C LEU A 6 -6.90 -23.21 34.83
N GLY A 7 -5.94 -22.29 34.78
CA GLY A 7 -5.94 -21.18 33.83
C GLY A 7 -5.48 -21.64 32.45
N LEU A 8 -6.35 -21.51 31.44
CA LEU A 8 -6.03 -21.71 30.04
C LEU A 8 -5.27 -20.47 29.53
N VAL A 9 -3.94 -20.56 29.48
CA VAL A 9 -3.09 -19.56 28.82
C VAL A 9 -3.12 -19.86 27.31
N LEU A 10 -3.89 -19.07 26.57
CA LEU A 10 -3.88 -19.07 25.11
C LEU A 10 -2.57 -18.41 24.64
N ALA A 11 -1.55 -19.22 24.39
CA ALA A 11 -0.29 -18.74 23.81
C ALA A 11 -0.54 -18.32 22.35
N LEU A 12 -0.55 -17.01 22.08
CA LEU A 12 -0.36 -16.48 20.73
C LEU A 12 1.06 -16.85 20.29
N MET A 13 1.21 -17.96 19.55
CA MET A 13 2.39 -18.14 18.72
C MET A 13 2.32 -17.10 17.59
N PRO A 14 3.38 -16.31 17.37
CA PRO A 14 3.44 -15.50 16.16
C PRO A 14 3.45 -16.49 14.98
N LEU A 15 2.52 -16.33 14.03
CA LEU A 15 2.77 -16.87 12.70
C LEU A 15 4.05 -16.17 12.23
N ALA A 16 5.16 -16.90 12.23
CA ALA A 16 6.26 -16.52 11.37
C ALA A 16 5.66 -16.51 9.96
N ASP A 17 5.52 -15.33 9.37
CA ASP A 17 5.44 -15.24 7.92
C ASP A 17 6.54 -16.16 7.39
N ALA A 18 6.16 -17.16 6.60
CA ALA A 18 7.13 -17.91 5.84
C ALA A 18 7.79 -16.89 4.91
N LEU A 19 8.91 -16.31 5.35
CA LEU A 19 9.74 -15.43 4.54
C LEU A 19 9.91 -16.14 3.21
N ALA A 20 9.39 -15.53 2.15
CA ALA A 20 9.40 -16.14 0.82
C ALA A 20 10.84 -16.56 0.51
N GLN A 21 11.07 -17.86 0.39
CA GLN A 21 12.42 -18.42 0.46
C GLN A 21 13.21 -17.97 -0.78
N ARG A 22 14.37 -17.35 -0.58
CA ARG A 22 15.30 -16.97 -1.64
C ARG A 22 16.48 -17.93 -1.60
N VAL A 23 16.78 -18.61 -2.70
CA VAL A 23 17.84 -19.63 -2.74
C VAL A 23 18.86 -19.29 -3.82
N ALA A 24 20.13 -19.59 -3.56
CA ALA A 24 21.20 -19.35 -4.51
C ALA A 24 22.20 -20.50 -4.55
N LEU A 25 22.69 -20.81 -5.75
CA LEU A 25 23.90 -21.61 -5.98
C LEU A 25 24.93 -20.71 -6.66
N VAL A 26 26.09 -20.56 -6.03
CA VAL A 26 27.20 -19.76 -6.53
C VAL A 26 28.37 -20.68 -6.78
N VAL A 27 28.86 -20.72 -8.03
CA VAL A 27 29.93 -21.61 -8.47
C VAL A 27 31.11 -20.79 -8.97
N GLY A 28 32.30 -21.07 -8.44
CA GLY A 28 33.57 -20.52 -8.92
C GLY A 28 34.50 -21.64 -9.36
N ALA A 29 34.99 -21.60 -10.60
CA ALA A 29 35.89 -22.59 -11.16
C ALA A 29 37.16 -21.91 -11.70
N SER A 30 38.30 -22.21 -11.09
CA SER A 30 39.60 -21.57 -11.26
C SER A 30 40.70 -22.59 -11.56
N ALA A 31 40.83 -23.64 -10.76
CA ALA A 31 41.98 -24.56 -10.78
C ALA A 31 41.85 -25.68 -11.82
N TYR A 32 41.69 -25.32 -13.10
CA TYR A 32 41.52 -26.29 -14.19
C TYR A 32 42.75 -27.17 -14.39
N ARG A 33 42.52 -28.48 -14.60
CA ARG A 33 43.59 -29.47 -14.80
C ARG A 33 44.18 -29.45 -16.21
N ASN A 34 43.33 -29.20 -17.21
CA ASN A 34 43.67 -29.41 -18.63
C ASN A 34 43.70 -28.12 -19.46
N VAL A 35 43.37 -26.97 -18.85
CA VAL A 35 43.32 -25.64 -19.47
C VAL A 35 43.85 -24.57 -18.51
N PRO A 36 44.20 -23.36 -18.96
CA PRO A 36 44.71 -22.31 -18.09
C PRO A 36 43.75 -21.99 -16.94
N ALA A 37 44.34 -21.83 -15.75
CA ALA A 37 43.62 -21.40 -14.56
C ALA A 37 43.15 -19.95 -14.67
N LEU A 38 42.02 -19.64 -14.04
CA LEU A 38 41.47 -18.28 -13.95
C LEU A 38 41.75 -17.69 -12.56
N THR A 39 42.19 -16.44 -12.47
CA THR A 39 42.75 -15.88 -11.22
C THR A 39 41.72 -15.25 -10.28
N ASN A 40 40.55 -14.86 -10.80
CA ASN A 40 39.53 -14.08 -10.09
C ASN A 40 38.27 -14.87 -9.71
N THR A 41 37.98 -15.99 -10.38
CA THR A 41 36.67 -16.67 -10.30
C THR A 41 36.31 -17.18 -8.90
N LEU A 42 37.31 -17.56 -8.08
CA LEU A 42 37.07 -17.91 -6.68
C LEU A 42 36.68 -16.68 -5.85
N ASN A 43 37.33 -15.54 -6.06
CA ASN A 43 36.97 -14.29 -5.38
C ASN A 43 35.56 -13.86 -5.79
N ASP A 44 35.24 -13.95 -7.07
CA ASP A 44 33.93 -13.61 -7.61
C ASP A 44 32.81 -14.41 -6.93
N ALA A 45 32.97 -15.73 -6.89
CA ALA A 45 32.02 -16.62 -6.24
C ALA A 45 31.92 -16.38 -4.73
N GLN A 46 33.05 -16.18 -4.04
CA GLN A 46 33.05 -15.96 -2.59
C GLN A 46 32.39 -14.63 -2.20
N ASP A 47 32.76 -13.54 -2.87
CA ASP A 47 32.29 -12.19 -2.56
C ASP A 47 30.80 -12.05 -2.91
N LEU A 48 30.36 -12.65 -4.02
CA LEU A 48 28.94 -12.69 -4.39
C LEU A 48 28.12 -13.54 -3.42
N ALA A 49 28.61 -14.73 -3.03
CA ALA A 49 27.91 -15.57 -2.07
C ALA A 49 27.77 -14.89 -0.69
N ALA A 50 28.80 -14.17 -0.24
CA ALA A 50 28.73 -13.38 0.98
C ALA A 50 27.67 -12.28 0.90
N THR A 51 27.59 -11.59 -0.24
CA THR A 51 26.61 -10.52 -0.49
C THR A 51 25.18 -11.07 -0.55
N LEU A 52 24.94 -12.16 -1.28
CA LEU A 52 23.63 -12.80 -1.36
C LEU A 52 23.12 -13.28 0.01
N ARG A 53 24.01 -13.80 0.86
CA ARG A 53 23.66 -14.16 2.26
C ARG A 53 23.21 -12.96 3.07
N ARG A 54 23.88 -11.80 2.95
CA ARG A 54 23.44 -10.54 3.61
C ARG A 54 22.07 -10.09 3.11
N LEU A 55 21.76 -10.36 1.85
CA LEU A 55 20.48 -10.05 1.19
C LEU A 55 19.39 -11.12 1.44
N GLY A 56 19.64 -12.07 2.35
CA GLY A 56 18.64 -13.04 2.79
C GLY A 56 18.48 -14.27 1.89
N PHE A 57 19.41 -14.51 0.96
CA PHE A 57 19.44 -15.77 0.21
C PHE A 57 20.05 -16.89 1.05
N GLN A 58 19.44 -18.07 0.99
CA GLN A 58 20.08 -19.33 1.36
C GLN A 58 21.06 -19.73 0.25
N THR A 59 22.35 -19.48 0.45
CA THR A 59 23.38 -19.63 -0.59
C THR A 59 24.28 -20.85 -0.38
N ASP A 60 24.22 -21.80 -1.32
CA ASP A 60 25.21 -22.87 -1.52
C ASP A 60 26.39 -22.33 -2.35
N LEU A 61 27.61 -22.50 -1.85
CA LEU A 61 28.84 -22.02 -2.52
C LEU A 61 29.70 -23.24 -2.86
N VAL A 62 30.01 -23.40 -4.14
CA VAL A 62 30.80 -24.53 -4.64
C VAL A 62 32.01 -23.99 -5.40
N LEU A 63 33.21 -24.37 -4.96
CA LEU A 63 34.48 -23.93 -5.52
C LEU A 63 35.21 -25.10 -6.17
N ASP A 64 35.79 -24.86 -7.34
CA ASP A 64 36.53 -25.83 -8.15
C ASP A 64 35.85 -27.20 -8.27
N PRO A 65 34.56 -27.27 -8.66
CA PRO A 65 33.86 -28.55 -8.73
C PRO A 65 34.36 -29.43 -9.86
N ASP A 66 34.39 -30.73 -9.62
CA ASP A 66 34.29 -31.72 -10.69
C ASP A 66 32.85 -31.79 -11.25
N ARG A 67 32.65 -32.54 -12.33
CA ARG A 67 31.33 -32.66 -12.98
C ARG A 67 30.25 -33.20 -12.04
N GLY A 68 30.58 -34.20 -11.22
CA GLY A 68 29.63 -34.84 -10.31
C GLY A 68 29.22 -33.90 -9.18
N GLN A 69 30.16 -33.14 -8.63
CA GLN A 69 29.90 -32.11 -7.63
C GLN A 69 29.01 -30.99 -8.17
N LEU A 70 29.26 -30.53 -9.41
CA LEU A 70 28.42 -29.53 -10.06
C LEU A 70 26.99 -30.06 -10.30
N GLU A 71 26.85 -31.29 -10.80
CA GLU A 71 25.54 -31.92 -11.00
C GLU A 71 24.76 -32.05 -9.68
N GLN A 72 25.41 -32.52 -8.61
CA GLN A 72 24.79 -32.62 -7.29
C GLN A 72 24.37 -31.25 -6.75
N ALA A 73 25.17 -30.21 -6.95
CA ALA A 73 24.84 -28.85 -6.53
C ALA A 73 23.60 -28.32 -7.26
N VAL A 74 23.52 -28.50 -8.58
CA VAL A 74 22.34 -28.10 -9.38
C VAL A 74 21.09 -28.86 -8.94
N ARG A 75 21.21 -30.16 -8.63
CA ARG A 75 20.09 -30.95 -8.08
C ARG A 75 19.60 -30.41 -6.74
N ARG A 76 20.52 -30.01 -5.84
CA ARG A 76 20.16 -29.38 -4.57
C ARG A 76 19.47 -28.03 -4.78
N LEU A 77 19.96 -27.22 -5.73
CA LEU A 77 19.32 -25.95 -6.08
C LEU A 77 17.89 -26.18 -6.58
N GLY A 78 17.68 -27.10 -7.53
CA GLY A 78 16.35 -27.42 -8.06
C GLY A 78 15.38 -27.91 -6.97
N GLN A 79 15.86 -28.66 -5.98
CA GLN A 79 15.06 -29.05 -4.81
C GLN A 79 14.70 -27.85 -3.93
N ALA A 80 15.67 -26.98 -3.63
CA ALA A 80 15.48 -25.81 -2.78
C ALA A 80 14.66 -24.70 -3.45
N ALA A 81 14.63 -24.66 -4.79
CA ALA A 81 13.92 -23.66 -5.57
C ALA A 81 12.40 -23.86 -5.61
N ARG A 82 11.88 -25.04 -5.23
CA ARG A 82 10.44 -25.35 -5.29
C ARG A 82 9.64 -24.44 -4.37
N GLY A 83 8.81 -23.57 -4.95
CA GLY A 83 8.02 -22.57 -4.23
C GLY A 83 8.84 -21.39 -3.72
N ALA A 84 10.11 -21.27 -4.13
CA ALA A 84 10.97 -20.15 -3.77
C ALA A 84 10.49 -18.85 -4.44
N GLU A 85 10.68 -17.72 -3.75
CA GLU A 85 10.46 -16.39 -4.33
C GLU A 85 11.41 -16.15 -5.50
N ALA A 86 12.66 -16.56 -5.31
CA ALA A 86 13.74 -16.41 -6.26
C ALA A 86 14.74 -17.55 -6.13
N ALA A 87 15.15 -18.12 -7.26
CA ALA A 87 16.24 -19.06 -7.40
C ALA A 87 17.34 -18.42 -8.26
N LEU A 88 18.54 -18.28 -7.69
CA LEU A 88 19.69 -17.68 -8.36
C LEU A 88 20.77 -18.72 -8.62
N PHE A 89 21.24 -18.81 -9.85
CA PHE A 89 22.46 -19.53 -10.21
C PHE A 89 23.51 -18.54 -10.69
N PHE A 90 24.70 -18.58 -10.10
CA PHE A 90 25.85 -17.84 -10.57
C PHE A 90 26.99 -18.80 -10.92
N PHE A 91 27.65 -18.55 -12.04
CA PHE A 91 28.85 -19.29 -12.44
C PHE A 91 29.94 -18.35 -12.94
N ALA A 92 31.12 -18.44 -12.33
CA ALA A 92 32.36 -17.82 -12.79
C ALA A 92 33.37 -18.91 -13.19
N GLY A 93 33.77 -18.94 -14.46
CA GLY A 93 34.63 -20.02 -14.99
C GLY A 93 34.71 -20.04 -16.51
N HIS A 94 35.27 -21.12 -17.07
CA HIS A 94 35.25 -21.37 -18.52
C HIS A 94 33.90 -21.96 -18.92
N ALA A 95 33.36 -21.48 -20.04
CA ALA A 95 32.16 -22.04 -20.65
C ALA A 95 32.21 -21.87 -22.17
N LEU A 96 31.57 -22.79 -22.91
CA LEU A 96 31.61 -22.79 -24.37
C LEU A 96 30.24 -23.13 -24.98
N GLU A 97 30.02 -22.69 -26.21
CA GLU A 97 28.92 -23.18 -27.05
C GLU A 97 29.43 -24.22 -28.05
N ALA A 98 28.71 -25.32 -28.15
CA ALA A 98 28.93 -26.32 -29.17
C ALA A 98 27.61 -27.03 -29.50
N GLY A 99 27.31 -27.17 -30.80
CA GLY A 99 26.09 -27.80 -31.27
C GLY A 99 24.82 -27.04 -30.85
N GLY A 100 24.88 -25.71 -30.69
CA GLY A 100 23.75 -24.90 -30.23
C GLY A 100 23.44 -25.00 -28.74
N ARG A 101 24.31 -25.66 -27.95
CA ARG A 101 24.15 -25.85 -26.50
C ARG A 101 25.26 -25.17 -25.74
N ASN A 102 24.92 -24.71 -24.53
CA ASN A 102 25.84 -24.03 -23.63
C ASN A 102 26.39 -24.99 -22.58
N TRP A 103 27.72 -25.09 -22.50
CA TRP A 103 28.42 -26.02 -21.65
C TRP A 103 29.24 -25.27 -20.60
N LEU A 104 28.99 -25.53 -19.32
CA LEU A 104 29.81 -25.06 -18.21
C LEU A 104 30.91 -26.08 -17.96
N LEU A 105 32.16 -25.63 -17.77
CA LEU A 105 33.31 -26.52 -17.61
C LEU A 105 33.65 -26.71 -16.12
N PRO A 106 33.55 -27.93 -15.58
CA PRO A 106 34.15 -28.29 -14.30
C PRO A 106 35.69 -28.23 -14.38
N VAL A 107 36.38 -28.09 -13.25
CA VAL A 107 37.85 -27.97 -13.24
C VAL A 107 38.57 -29.23 -13.72
N THR A 108 37.86 -30.36 -13.73
CA THR A 108 38.37 -31.66 -14.18
C THR A 108 38.21 -31.91 -15.68
N ALA A 109 37.47 -31.07 -16.41
CA ALA A 109 37.08 -31.34 -17.79
C ALA A 109 38.29 -31.60 -18.70
N ASP A 110 38.29 -32.74 -19.41
CA ASP A 110 39.29 -33.08 -20.43
C ASP A 110 38.64 -33.31 -21.80
N ILE A 111 38.53 -32.24 -22.60
CA ILE A 111 37.84 -32.30 -23.89
C ILE A 111 38.86 -32.49 -25.02
N ASN A 112 38.77 -33.63 -25.69
CA ASN A 112 39.59 -33.95 -26.86
C ASN A 112 38.78 -33.79 -28.16
N ASN A 113 37.47 -34.03 -28.12
CA ASN A 113 36.55 -33.84 -29.23
C ASN A 113 35.13 -33.50 -28.75
N GLU A 114 34.25 -33.07 -29.64
CA GLU A 114 32.89 -32.63 -29.30
C GLU A 114 32.06 -33.69 -28.56
N ARG A 115 32.30 -34.99 -28.83
CA ARG A 115 31.58 -36.07 -28.13
C ARG A 115 31.90 -36.14 -26.65
N ASP A 116 33.05 -35.61 -26.23
CA ASP A 116 33.48 -35.66 -24.83
C ASP A 116 32.67 -34.66 -23.98
N LEU A 117 32.10 -33.60 -24.59
CA LEU A 117 31.33 -32.58 -23.89
C LEU A 117 30.20 -33.16 -23.02
N ARG A 118 29.49 -34.18 -23.50
CA ARG A 118 28.41 -34.82 -22.73
C ARG A 118 28.89 -35.54 -21.47
N PHE A 119 30.16 -35.92 -21.42
CA PHE A 119 30.78 -36.68 -20.33
C PHE A 119 31.66 -35.81 -19.42
N GLU A 120 32.27 -34.76 -19.96
CA GLU A 120 33.29 -33.96 -19.29
C GLU A 120 32.77 -32.58 -18.86
N ALA A 121 31.77 -32.05 -19.57
CA ALA A 121 31.16 -30.75 -19.26
C ALA A 121 29.75 -30.91 -18.66
N PHE A 122 29.24 -29.81 -18.12
CA PHE A 122 27.88 -29.70 -17.63
C PHE A 122 27.02 -28.95 -18.64
N ASP A 123 25.94 -29.58 -19.09
CA ASP A 123 24.99 -28.98 -20.01
C ASP A 123 24.06 -28.02 -19.26
N MET A 124 24.05 -26.75 -19.69
CA MET A 124 23.24 -25.72 -19.06
C MET A 124 21.75 -25.91 -19.29
N ASP A 125 21.32 -26.66 -20.31
CA ASP A 125 19.90 -26.98 -20.51
C ASP A 125 19.35 -27.82 -19.35
N ILE A 126 20.17 -28.67 -18.73
CA ILE A 126 19.79 -29.40 -17.52
C ILE A 126 19.48 -28.42 -16.37
N LEU A 127 20.26 -27.35 -16.23
CA LEU A 127 20.03 -26.33 -15.20
C LEU A 127 18.72 -25.57 -15.45
N THR A 128 18.48 -25.13 -16.68
CA THR A 128 17.24 -24.41 -17.02
C THR A 128 16.03 -25.31 -16.83
N GLU A 129 16.09 -26.59 -17.24
CA GLU A 129 15.04 -27.58 -17.01
C GLU A 129 14.77 -27.84 -15.51
N GLN A 130 15.82 -27.89 -14.68
CA GLN A 130 15.65 -28.06 -13.22
C GLN A 130 15.00 -26.85 -12.54
N LEU A 131 15.08 -25.66 -13.17
CA LEU A 131 14.60 -24.40 -12.62
C LEU A 131 13.33 -23.87 -13.31
N ASP A 132 12.86 -24.54 -14.35
CA ASP A 132 11.67 -24.14 -15.09
C ASP A 132 10.41 -24.34 -14.25
N GLY A 133 9.65 -23.26 -14.05
CA GLY A 133 8.38 -23.27 -13.31
C GLY A 133 8.44 -23.64 -11.82
N VAL A 134 9.63 -23.88 -11.23
CA VAL A 134 9.75 -24.28 -9.81
C VAL A 134 9.84 -23.09 -8.85
N ALA A 135 10.41 -21.97 -9.28
CA ALA A 135 10.51 -20.72 -8.53
C ALA A 135 9.73 -19.60 -9.25
N ARG A 136 9.28 -18.58 -8.49
CA ARG A 136 8.59 -17.42 -9.09
C ARG A 136 9.51 -16.58 -9.96
N LEU A 137 10.79 -16.51 -9.59
CA LEU A 137 11.86 -15.85 -10.34
C LEU A 137 13.04 -16.80 -10.45
N THR A 138 13.52 -17.04 -11.66
CA THR A 138 14.77 -17.75 -11.92
C THR A 138 15.78 -16.78 -12.50
N LEU A 139 16.96 -16.67 -11.88
CA LEU A 139 18.02 -15.77 -12.30
C LEU A 139 19.31 -16.55 -12.56
N LEU A 140 19.78 -16.54 -13.81
CA LEU A 140 21.05 -17.15 -14.20
C LEU A 140 22.06 -16.06 -14.54
N LEU A 141 23.11 -15.94 -13.73
CA LEU A 141 24.18 -14.95 -13.90
C LEU A 141 25.47 -15.66 -14.31
N LEU A 142 25.95 -15.40 -15.52
CA LEU A 142 27.06 -16.14 -16.12
C LEU A 142 28.24 -15.19 -16.36
N ASP A 143 29.19 -15.27 -15.44
CA ASP A 143 30.49 -14.59 -15.50
C ASP A 143 31.56 -15.51 -16.08
N ALA A 144 31.24 -16.07 -17.24
CA ALA A 144 32.07 -17.06 -17.88
C ALA A 144 32.88 -16.44 -19.03
N CYS A 145 34.18 -16.73 -19.02
CA CYS A 145 35.05 -16.47 -20.14
C CYS A 145 34.64 -17.41 -21.29
N ARG A 146 34.33 -16.79 -22.43
CA ARG A 146 33.93 -17.46 -23.68
C ARG A 146 35.13 -17.75 -24.61
N ASP A 147 36.33 -17.55 -24.09
CA ASP A 147 37.52 -18.26 -24.54
C ASP A 147 37.16 -19.76 -24.57
N ASN A 148 37.18 -20.39 -25.74
CA ASN A 148 37.10 -21.85 -25.81
C ASN A 148 38.55 -22.38 -25.74
N PRO A 149 39.04 -22.82 -24.57
CA PRO A 149 40.42 -23.26 -24.43
C PRO A 149 40.70 -24.56 -25.19
N PHE A 150 39.64 -25.25 -25.65
CA PHE A 150 39.70 -26.47 -26.44
C PHE A 150 39.46 -26.23 -27.94
N ARG A 151 39.38 -24.97 -28.40
CA ARG A 151 39.05 -24.62 -29.80
C ARG A 151 39.89 -25.36 -30.84
N LEU A 152 41.19 -25.51 -30.60
CA LEU A 152 42.09 -26.23 -31.50
C LEU A 152 41.81 -27.73 -31.57
N ARG A 153 41.40 -28.34 -30.46
CA ARG A 153 41.05 -29.78 -30.38
C ARG A 153 39.69 -30.06 -31.02
N LEU A 154 38.73 -29.15 -30.79
CA LEU A 154 37.37 -29.23 -31.34
C LEU A 154 37.32 -28.97 -32.86
N ALA A 155 38.25 -28.16 -33.41
CA ALA A 155 38.31 -27.86 -34.84
C ALA A 155 38.77 -29.03 -35.72
N SER A 156 39.36 -30.09 -35.16
CA SER A 156 39.87 -31.24 -35.93
C SER A 156 38.81 -32.28 -36.31
N GLY A 157 37.55 -32.13 -35.88
CA GLY A 157 36.45 -33.07 -36.12
C GLY A 157 35.29 -32.48 -36.94
N THR A 158 35.34 -32.60 -38.27
CA THR A 158 34.25 -32.32 -39.23
C THR A 158 33.74 -30.87 -39.35
N ARG A 159 33.27 -30.55 -40.56
CA ARG A 159 33.12 -29.22 -41.20
C ARG A 159 31.99 -28.31 -40.67
N SER A 160 31.55 -28.49 -39.43
CA SER A 160 30.48 -27.67 -38.81
C SER A 160 30.98 -26.73 -37.71
N ALA A 161 32.31 -26.62 -37.51
CA ALA A 161 32.93 -25.84 -36.44
C ALA A 161 32.94 -24.31 -36.69
N ALA A 162 31.80 -23.74 -37.05
CA ALA A 162 31.52 -22.32 -36.84
C ALA A 162 30.69 -22.16 -35.55
N GLY A 163 31.12 -22.81 -34.46
CA GLY A 163 30.63 -22.49 -33.10
C GLY A 163 31.22 -21.15 -32.69
N GLY A 164 30.39 -20.23 -32.18
CA GLY A 164 30.82 -18.87 -31.86
C GLY A 164 31.96 -18.85 -30.83
N ALA A 165 32.69 -17.73 -30.73
CA ALA A 165 33.68 -17.49 -29.67
C ALA A 165 33.01 -17.24 -28.29
N GLY A 166 31.92 -17.97 -27.98
CA GLY A 166 30.80 -17.51 -27.17
C GLY A 166 29.92 -18.62 -26.60
N LEU A 167 29.14 -18.34 -25.54
CA LEU A 167 27.85 -19.01 -25.26
C LEU A 167 26.78 -18.58 -26.29
N GLY A 168 25.92 -19.51 -26.71
CA GLY A 168 24.79 -19.27 -27.59
C GLY A 168 23.64 -18.52 -26.89
N GLN A 169 22.64 -18.10 -27.67
CA GLN A 169 21.41 -17.54 -27.11
C GLN A 169 20.64 -18.60 -26.32
N VAL A 170 19.99 -18.17 -25.24
CA VAL A 170 19.16 -19.04 -24.38
C VAL A 170 17.73 -18.53 -24.44
N HIS A 171 16.77 -19.42 -24.63
CA HIS A 171 15.36 -19.08 -24.49
C HIS A 171 15.01 -19.01 -23.00
N ALA A 172 14.67 -17.80 -22.52
CA ALA A 172 14.20 -17.62 -21.15
C ALA A 172 12.73 -18.06 -21.05
N ALA A 173 12.46 -19.07 -20.23
CA ALA A 173 11.10 -19.42 -19.83
C ALA A 173 10.45 -18.28 -19.04
N VAL A 174 9.11 -18.25 -18.96
CA VAL A 174 8.38 -17.23 -18.19
C VAL A 174 8.90 -17.17 -16.76
N GLY A 175 9.18 -15.97 -16.26
CA GLY A 175 9.77 -15.77 -14.92
C GLY A 175 11.29 -16.00 -14.86
N THR A 176 11.96 -16.22 -15.99
CA THR A 176 13.43 -16.40 -16.05
C THR A 176 14.13 -15.16 -16.60
N LEU A 177 15.28 -14.83 -16.01
CA LEU A 177 16.26 -13.90 -16.56
C LEU A 177 17.63 -14.57 -16.63
N VAL A 178 18.28 -14.46 -17.78
CA VAL A 178 19.66 -14.91 -18.00
C VAL A 178 20.51 -13.70 -18.33
N ALA A 179 21.54 -13.43 -17.54
CA ALA A 179 22.50 -12.34 -17.78
C ALA A 179 23.90 -12.90 -17.98
N PHE A 180 24.57 -12.42 -19.02
CA PHE A 180 25.93 -12.77 -19.38
C PHE A 180 26.86 -11.58 -19.14
N ALA A 181 28.08 -11.85 -18.70
CA ALA A 181 29.11 -10.83 -18.50
C ALA A 181 29.50 -10.09 -19.79
N THR A 182 29.22 -10.65 -20.98
CA THR A 182 29.44 -9.99 -22.27
C THR A 182 28.45 -10.44 -23.33
N ALA A 183 28.39 -9.70 -24.45
CA ALA A 183 27.51 -9.95 -25.58
C ALA A 183 27.83 -11.27 -26.30
N PRO A 184 26.84 -11.90 -26.98
CA PRO A 184 27.04 -13.08 -27.80
C PRO A 184 28.26 -12.98 -28.73
N GLY A 185 29.10 -14.03 -28.76
CA GLY A 185 30.29 -14.11 -29.63
C GLY A 185 31.50 -13.23 -29.22
N THR A 186 31.48 -12.59 -28.05
CA THR A 186 32.61 -11.80 -27.51
C THR A 186 33.15 -12.42 -26.22
N VAL A 187 34.38 -12.04 -25.83
CA VAL A 187 35.11 -12.59 -24.68
C VAL A 187 34.99 -11.64 -23.48
N ALA A 188 34.66 -12.18 -22.31
CA ALA A 188 34.68 -11.44 -21.05
C ALA A 188 36.13 -11.29 -20.57
N ALA A 189 36.48 -10.14 -19.99
CA ALA A 189 37.80 -9.91 -19.45
C ALA A 189 37.87 -10.39 -17.99
N ASP A 190 38.97 -11.05 -17.62
CA ASP A 190 39.25 -11.36 -16.21
C ASP A 190 39.45 -10.05 -15.38
N GLY A 191 39.84 -8.97 -16.05
CA GLY A 191 40.15 -7.69 -15.39
C GLY A 191 41.52 -7.68 -14.71
N ALA A 192 41.84 -6.56 -14.06
CA ALA A 192 43.11 -6.37 -13.34
C ALA A 192 42.93 -6.27 -11.82
N GLY A 193 41.69 -6.38 -11.35
CA GLY A 193 41.30 -6.24 -9.94
C GLY A 193 41.17 -7.59 -9.24
N ARG A 194 40.64 -7.55 -8.01
CA ARG A 194 40.31 -8.74 -7.22
C ARG A 194 39.22 -9.59 -7.88
N ASN A 195 38.23 -8.92 -8.46
CA ASN A 195 37.05 -9.51 -9.10
C ASN A 195 37.02 -9.19 -10.59
N SER A 196 36.27 -9.98 -11.36
CA SER A 196 35.97 -9.63 -12.76
C SER A 196 35.22 -8.29 -12.82
N PRO A 197 35.28 -7.56 -13.96
CA PRO A 197 34.51 -6.32 -14.13
C PRO A 197 33.00 -6.52 -13.92
N PHE A 198 32.46 -7.67 -14.35
CA PHE A 198 31.03 -7.98 -14.22
C PHE A 198 30.64 -8.25 -12.78
N THR A 199 31.39 -9.08 -12.07
CA THR A 199 31.13 -9.37 -10.67
C THR A 199 31.36 -8.14 -9.78
N ALA A 200 32.41 -7.35 -10.03
CA ALA A 200 32.63 -6.09 -9.32
C ALA A 200 31.42 -5.13 -9.44
N ALA A 201 30.89 -4.96 -10.65
CA ALA A 201 29.71 -4.12 -10.88
C ALA A 201 28.44 -4.70 -10.24
N LEU A 202 28.25 -6.02 -10.26
CA LEU A 202 27.14 -6.67 -9.55
C LEU A 202 27.21 -6.39 -8.03
N LEU A 203 28.38 -6.61 -7.42
CA LEU A 203 28.58 -6.39 -5.98
C LEU A 203 28.27 -4.96 -5.56
N HIS A 204 28.61 -3.97 -6.39
CA HIS A 204 28.31 -2.57 -6.13
C HIS A 204 26.80 -2.27 -6.13
N ARG A 205 26.03 -2.95 -6.99
CA ARG A 205 24.61 -2.62 -7.23
C ARG A 205 23.62 -3.48 -6.45
N LEU A 206 23.95 -4.74 -6.15
CA LEU A 206 23.06 -5.71 -5.48
C LEU A 206 22.52 -5.23 -4.12
N GLU A 207 23.32 -4.47 -3.37
CA GLU A 207 22.93 -3.98 -2.04
C GLU A 207 22.20 -2.62 -2.07
N THR A 208 21.86 -2.10 -3.26
CA THR A 208 21.19 -0.80 -3.40
C THR A 208 19.68 -0.93 -3.13
N PRO A 209 19.14 -0.35 -2.04
CA PRO A 209 17.71 -0.45 -1.74
C PRO A 209 16.85 0.25 -2.80
N GLY A 210 15.72 -0.35 -3.15
CA GLY A 210 14.79 0.21 -4.14
C GLY A 210 15.25 0.13 -5.60
N LEU A 211 16.43 -0.42 -5.90
CA LEU A 211 16.91 -0.61 -7.26
C LEU A 211 16.32 -1.89 -7.88
N GLU A 212 15.47 -1.73 -8.89
CA GLU A 212 14.82 -2.85 -9.59
C GLU A 212 15.83 -3.64 -10.45
N LEU A 213 15.68 -4.96 -10.53
CA LEU A 213 16.63 -5.88 -11.19
C LEU A 213 17.04 -5.48 -12.63
N ARG A 214 16.10 -5.08 -13.49
CA ARG A 214 16.44 -4.68 -14.87
C ARG A 214 17.17 -3.36 -14.91
N GLN A 215 16.78 -2.40 -14.05
CA GLN A 215 17.53 -1.16 -13.88
C GLN A 215 18.94 -1.44 -13.34
N MET A 216 19.06 -2.31 -12.34
CA MET A 216 20.33 -2.76 -11.77
C MET A 216 21.24 -3.33 -12.86
N LEU A 217 20.74 -4.21 -13.72
CA LEU A 217 21.51 -4.79 -14.82
C LEU A 217 21.91 -3.75 -15.88
N ALA A 218 21.08 -2.74 -16.14
CA ALA A 218 21.44 -1.62 -17.01
C ALA A 218 22.61 -0.80 -16.41
N GLU A 219 22.61 -0.57 -15.10
CA GLU A 219 23.70 0.10 -14.39
C GLU A 219 24.98 -0.74 -14.36
N VAL A 220 24.86 -2.06 -14.13
CA VAL A 220 25.97 -3.01 -14.25
C VAL A 220 26.59 -2.96 -15.64
N ARG A 221 25.76 -2.98 -16.70
CA ARG A 221 26.23 -2.87 -18.09
C ARG A 221 27.01 -1.58 -18.33
N ARG A 222 26.52 -0.46 -17.79
CA ARG A 222 27.21 0.84 -17.89
C ARG A 222 28.58 0.79 -17.21
N GLU A 223 28.67 0.28 -15.99
CA GLU A 223 29.92 0.19 -15.23
C GLU A 223 30.95 -0.74 -15.90
N VAL A 224 30.51 -1.90 -16.38
CA VAL A 224 31.39 -2.83 -17.10
C VAL A 224 31.93 -2.20 -18.39
N ARG A 225 31.06 -1.52 -19.15
CA ARG A 225 31.47 -0.84 -20.37
C ARG A 225 32.50 0.26 -20.08
N GLU A 226 32.29 1.04 -19.02
CA GLU A 226 33.22 2.09 -18.58
C GLU A 226 34.56 1.49 -18.13
N ALA A 227 34.54 0.51 -17.23
CA ALA A 227 35.73 -0.14 -16.68
C ALA A 227 36.57 -0.86 -17.74
N THR A 228 35.94 -1.36 -18.81
CA THR A 228 36.62 -2.08 -19.90
C THR A 228 36.93 -1.21 -21.10
N GLY A 229 36.65 0.10 -21.05
CA GLY A 229 36.84 1.01 -22.19
C GLY A 229 36.00 0.61 -23.42
N GLY A 230 34.83 0.03 -23.21
CA GLY A 230 33.92 -0.42 -24.25
C GLY A 230 34.18 -1.80 -24.83
N ARG A 231 35.21 -2.53 -24.36
CA ARG A 231 35.56 -3.86 -24.87
C ARG A 231 34.59 -4.96 -24.44
N GLN A 232 33.92 -4.78 -23.31
CA GLN A 232 32.96 -5.73 -22.75
C GLN A 232 31.62 -5.04 -22.53
N ILE A 233 30.54 -5.68 -22.98
CA ILE A 233 29.18 -5.17 -22.85
C ILE A 233 28.30 -6.33 -22.37
N PRO A 234 27.89 -6.35 -21.08
CA PRO A 234 26.96 -7.35 -20.57
C PRO A 234 25.66 -7.40 -21.37
N TRP A 235 25.06 -8.60 -21.43
CA TRP A 235 23.87 -8.86 -22.21
C TRP A 235 22.91 -9.77 -21.46
N GLU A 236 21.61 -9.47 -21.54
CA GLU A 236 20.58 -10.25 -20.86
C GLU A 236 19.43 -10.66 -21.79
N HIS A 237 18.81 -11.79 -21.44
CA HIS A 237 17.53 -12.27 -21.95
C HIS A 237 16.56 -12.35 -20.78
N SER A 238 15.39 -11.72 -20.92
CA SER A 238 14.43 -11.57 -19.83
C SER A 238 13.02 -11.90 -20.28
N ALA A 239 12.35 -12.75 -19.51
CA ALA A 239 10.92 -13.05 -19.61
C ALA A 239 10.22 -12.82 -18.24
N LEU A 240 10.66 -11.79 -17.51
CA LEU A 240 10.13 -11.44 -16.20
C LEU A 240 8.77 -10.76 -16.29
N GLU A 241 7.81 -11.22 -15.49
CA GLU A 241 6.45 -10.65 -15.43
C GLU A 241 6.30 -9.52 -14.39
N GLY A 242 7.20 -9.47 -13.40
CA GLY A 242 7.12 -8.52 -12.29
C GLY A 242 8.47 -7.88 -11.96
N ALA A 243 8.42 -6.91 -11.05
CA ALA A 243 9.63 -6.27 -10.51
C ALA A 243 10.26 -7.15 -9.40
N PHE A 244 11.59 -7.17 -9.36
CA PHE A 244 12.35 -7.81 -8.30
C PHE A 244 13.39 -6.85 -7.73
N TYR A 245 13.61 -6.93 -6.41
CA TYR A 245 14.53 -6.08 -5.67
C TYR A 245 15.34 -6.95 -4.71
N PHE A 246 16.67 -6.93 -4.84
CA PHE A 246 17.56 -7.67 -3.96
C PHE A 246 17.52 -7.13 -2.53
N ALA A 247 17.75 -5.82 -2.37
CA ALA A 247 17.80 -5.13 -1.08
C ALA A 247 16.44 -4.51 -0.64
N GLY A 248 15.34 -5.07 -1.13
CA GLY A 248 13.97 -4.63 -0.86
C GLY A 248 13.50 -3.47 -1.75
N GLY A 249 12.17 -3.37 -1.94
CA GLY A 249 11.55 -2.39 -2.83
C GLY A 249 11.60 -0.94 -2.28
N PRO A 250 11.11 0.06 -3.03
CA PRO A 250 11.14 1.45 -2.58
C PRO A 250 10.52 1.64 -1.18
N ALA A 251 9.45 0.90 -0.88
CA ALA A 251 8.76 0.94 0.40
C ALA A 251 9.57 0.40 1.60
N SER A 252 10.66 -0.35 1.38
CA SER A 252 11.51 -0.88 2.46
C SER A 252 12.66 0.05 2.85
N SER A 253 12.81 1.20 2.17
CA SER A 253 13.76 2.25 2.56
C SER A 253 13.02 3.46 3.13
N PRO A 254 13.55 4.17 4.15
CA PRO A 254 12.90 5.37 4.69
C PRO A 254 12.64 6.43 3.62
N ALA A 255 13.58 6.63 2.70
CA ALA A 255 13.44 7.59 1.60
C ALA A 255 12.34 7.19 0.60
N GLY A 256 12.24 5.91 0.26
CA GLY A 256 11.18 5.45 -0.65
C GLY A 256 9.81 5.36 0.03
N SER A 257 9.74 5.06 1.33
CA SER A 257 8.49 5.19 2.10
C SER A 257 8.00 6.63 2.15
N GLU A 258 8.91 7.60 2.30
CA GLU A 258 8.59 9.03 2.25
C GLU A 258 8.10 9.44 0.86
N LEU A 259 8.81 9.08 -0.21
CA LEU A 259 8.40 9.36 -1.59
C LEU A 259 7.01 8.81 -1.91
N LEU A 260 6.72 7.57 -1.53
CA LEU A 260 5.42 6.96 -1.77
C LEU A 260 4.29 7.66 -1.01
N PHE A 261 4.53 8.07 0.24
CA PHE A 261 3.57 8.86 0.99
C PHE A 261 3.38 10.22 0.29
N TRP A 262 4.45 10.92 -0.04
CA TRP A 262 4.37 12.20 -0.75
C TRP A 262 3.57 12.10 -2.06
N GLU A 263 3.87 11.12 -2.91
CA GLU A 263 3.14 10.89 -4.17
C GLU A 263 1.64 10.64 -3.95
N SER A 264 1.27 10.00 -2.84
CA SER A 264 -0.14 9.78 -2.50
C SER A 264 -0.88 11.07 -2.09
N VAL A 265 -0.18 12.07 -1.53
CA VAL A 265 -0.83 13.28 -0.98
C VAL A 265 -0.59 14.54 -1.81
N ARG A 266 0.43 14.58 -2.67
CA ARG A 266 0.86 15.79 -3.40
C ARG A 266 -0.22 16.43 -4.26
N ASN A 267 -1.20 15.63 -4.70
CA ASN A 267 -2.34 16.05 -5.51
C ASN A 267 -3.67 15.98 -4.75
N SER A 268 -3.67 15.68 -3.45
CA SER A 268 -4.91 15.61 -2.68
C SER A 268 -5.60 16.97 -2.64
N ALA A 269 -6.93 16.94 -2.71
CA ALA A 269 -7.80 18.09 -2.53
C ALA A 269 -8.15 18.32 -1.04
N ASP A 270 -7.79 17.37 -0.16
CA ASP A 270 -7.99 17.48 1.28
C ASP A 270 -6.72 17.99 1.95
N ARG A 271 -6.87 19.12 2.67
CA ARG A 271 -5.77 19.72 3.44
C ARG A 271 -5.16 18.73 4.45
N ARG A 272 -6.00 17.89 5.06
CA ARG A 272 -5.60 16.96 6.13
C ARG A 272 -4.58 15.91 5.65
N ASP A 273 -4.63 15.54 4.37
CA ASP A 273 -3.69 14.57 3.81
C ASP A 273 -2.26 15.14 3.76
N VAL A 274 -2.14 16.42 3.40
CA VAL A 274 -0.85 17.14 3.36
C VAL A 274 -0.36 17.42 4.78
N GLU A 275 -1.25 17.75 5.73
CA GLU A 275 -0.91 17.88 7.14
C GLU A 275 -0.40 16.56 7.75
N ALA A 276 -1.03 15.43 7.40
CA ALA A 276 -0.60 14.10 7.85
C ALA A 276 0.81 13.76 7.34
N TYR A 277 1.14 14.13 6.10
CA TYR A 277 2.50 13.99 5.57
C TYR A 277 3.51 14.81 6.38
N LEU A 278 3.23 16.10 6.64
CA LEU A 278 4.12 16.97 7.41
C LEU A 278 4.27 16.55 8.88
N ALA A 279 3.23 15.96 9.47
CA ALA A 279 3.30 15.40 10.82
C ALA A 279 4.23 14.17 10.87
N ARG A 280 4.26 13.37 9.80
CA ARG A 280 5.10 12.17 9.70
C ARG A 280 6.54 12.48 9.30
N TYR A 281 6.74 13.43 8.39
CA TYR A 281 8.04 13.82 7.82
C TYR A 281 8.29 15.33 7.94
N PRO A 282 8.43 15.87 9.16
CA PRO A 282 8.55 17.32 9.37
C PRO A 282 9.83 17.93 8.79
N GLN A 283 10.88 17.12 8.65
CA GLN A 283 12.18 17.46 8.06
C GLN A 283 12.42 16.65 6.76
N GLY A 284 11.35 16.13 6.15
CA GLY A 284 11.42 15.30 4.95
C GLY A 284 11.88 16.05 3.70
N SER A 285 12.37 15.32 2.71
CA SER A 285 12.74 15.84 1.38
C SER A 285 11.61 16.59 0.69
N PHE A 286 10.34 16.27 0.97
CA PHE A 286 9.18 16.98 0.40
C PHE A 286 8.46 17.90 1.41
N ALA A 287 9.07 18.20 2.55
CA ALA A 287 8.46 19.08 3.56
C ALA A 287 8.19 20.51 3.03
N GLU A 288 9.12 21.09 2.26
CA GLU A 288 8.92 22.41 1.64
C GLU A 288 7.76 22.41 0.63
N PRO A 289 7.74 21.54 -0.41
CA PRO A 289 6.58 21.42 -1.31
C PRO A 289 5.24 21.16 -0.59
N ALA A 290 5.24 20.42 0.51
CA ALA A 290 4.05 20.17 1.30
C ALA A 290 3.56 21.44 2.02
N ARG A 291 4.45 22.25 2.60
CA ARG A 291 4.10 23.54 3.21
C ARG A 291 3.53 24.52 2.19
N GLU A 292 4.13 24.59 1.00
CA GLU A 292 3.61 25.40 -0.11
C GLU A 292 2.17 25.00 -0.47
N ARG A 293 1.87 23.69 -0.48
CA ARG A 293 0.51 23.23 -0.76
C ARG A 293 -0.48 23.59 0.35
N LEU A 294 -0.06 23.62 1.63
CA LEU A 294 -0.90 24.15 2.71
C LEU A 294 -1.20 25.63 2.53
N HIS A 295 -0.19 26.43 2.18
CA HIS A 295 -0.41 27.85 1.85
C HIS A 295 -1.39 28.04 0.69
N ALA A 296 -1.32 27.19 -0.35
CA ALA A 296 -2.27 27.25 -1.45
C ALA A 296 -3.73 26.98 -1.02
N PHE A 297 -3.95 26.11 -0.03
CA PHE A 297 -5.28 25.93 0.57
C PHE A 297 -5.74 27.18 1.33
N ASP A 298 -4.85 27.82 2.08
CA ASP A 298 -5.15 29.05 2.81
C ASP A 298 -5.49 30.21 1.86
N ASP A 299 -4.74 30.36 0.76
CA ASP A 299 -5.00 31.35 -0.28
C ASP A 299 -6.31 31.09 -1.03
N ALA A 300 -6.67 29.82 -1.25
CA ALA A 300 -7.95 29.45 -1.86
C ALA A 300 -9.12 29.76 -0.91
N ALA A 301 -8.95 29.50 0.39
CA ALA A 301 -9.94 29.83 1.41
C ALA A 301 -10.10 31.36 1.56
N ALA A 302 -9.00 32.12 1.58
CA ALA A 302 -9.00 33.58 1.65
C ALA A 302 -9.66 34.22 0.42
N ARG A 303 -9.41 33.69 -0.79
CA ARG A 303 -10.08 34.13 -2.02
C ARG A 303 -11.59 33.91 -1.96
N THR A 304 -12.02 32.74 -1.49
CA THR A 304 -13.45 32.40 -1.30
C THR A 304 -14.11 33.28 -0.23
N ALA A 305 -13.35 33.71 0.79
CA ALA A 305 -13.83 34.62 1.82
C ALA A 305 -13.90 36.09 1.38
N SER A 306 -13.05 36.53 0.44
CA SER A 306 -12.99 37.93 -0.02
C SER A 306 -13.85 38.24 -1.26
N GLU A 307 -14.36 37.22 -1.95
CA GLU A 307 -15.37 37.43 -3.00
C GLU A 307 -16.65 37.98 -2.34
N PRO A 308 -17.15 39.17 -2.74
CA PRO A 308 -18.41 39.67 -2.23
C PRO A 308 -19.51 38.70 -2.70
N ALA A 309 -19.97 37.84 -1.78
CA ALA A 309 -21.09 36.96 -2.03
C ALA A 309 -22.25 37.83 -2.51
N ALA A 310 -22.71 37.60 -3.74
CA ALA A 310 -23.95 38.17 -4.22
C ALA A 310 -25.02 37.94 -3.13
N ALA A 311 -25.66 39.02 -2.66
CA ALA A 311 -26.64 38.93 -1.59
C ALA A 311 -27.69 37.87 -1.94
N LEU A 312 -27.95 36.93 -1.03
CA LEU A 312 -28.95 35.89 -1.24
C LEU A 312 -30.31 36.53 -1.50
N THR A 313 -30.84 36.36 -2.71
CA THR A 313 -32.21 36.74 -3.06
C THR A 313 -33.16 35.57 -2.87
N GLU A 314 -34.45 35.85 -2.67
CA GLU A 314 -35.49 34.81 -2.62
C GLU A 314 -35.45 33.90 -3.85
N ASP A 315 -35.27 34.49 -5.05
CA ASP A 315 -35.19 33.74 -6.31
C ASP A 315 -33.95 32.83 -6.37
N SER A 316 -32.79 33.33 -5.95
CA SER A 316 -31.56 32.52 -5.93
C SER A 316 -31.67 31.33 -4.97
N LEU A 317 -32.34 31.52 -3.83
CA LEU A 317 -32.61 30.45 -2.87
C LEU A 317 -33.64 29.46 -3.41
N ALA A 318 -34.72 29.95 -4.02
CA ALA A 318 -35.75 29.12 -4.61
C ALA A 318 -35.17 28.24 -5.73
N ALA A 319 -34.29 28.79 -6.57
CA ALA A 319 -33.58 28.05 -7.61
C ALA A 319 -32.68 26.96 -7.02
N ALA A 320 -31.91 27.27 -5.97
CA ALA A 320 -31.05 26.30 -5.30
C ALA A 320 -31.85 25.15 -4.65
N LEU A 321 -32.98 25.46 -4.02
CA LEU A 321 -33.87 24.46 -3.42
C LEU A 321 -34.60 23.60 -4.47
N ALA A 322 -34.97 24.20 -5.61
CA ALA A 322 -35.68 23.51 -6.70
C ALA A 322 -34.84 22.41 -7.38
N ALA A 323 -33.51 22.42 -7.19
CA ALA A 323 -32.66 21.33 -7.62
C ALA A 323 -32.98 19.99 -6.92
N GLN A 324 -33.58 20.04 -5.73
CA GLN A 324 -33.85 18.85 -4.90
C GLN A 324 -35.33 18.69 -4.52
N LEU A 325 -36.13 19.76 -4.64
CA LEU A 325 -37.52 19.82 -4.19
C LEU A 325 -38.48 20.25 -5.33
N PRO A 326 -39.78 19.92 -5.24
CA PRO A 326 -40.77 20.50 -6.15
C PRO A 326 -40.73 22.04 -6.14
N ILE A 327 -40.81 22.66 -7.31
CA ILE A 327 -40.62 24.12 -7.47
C ILE A 327 -41.56 24.97 -6.60
N GLY A 328 -42.81 24.54 -6.43
CA GLY A 328 -43.77 25.24 -5.56
C GLY A 328 -43.38 25.18 -4.08
N GLU A 329 -42.84 24.05 -3.63
CA GLU A 329 -42.32 23.88 -2.27
C GLU A 329 -41.03 24.69 -2.07
N ALA A 330 -40.12 24.66 -3.05
CA ALA A 330 -38.89 25.44 -3.04
C ALA A 330 -39.14 26.95 -2.88
N ARG A 331 -40.09 27.50 -3.65
CA ARG A 331 -40.50 28.92 -3.53
C ARG A 331 -41.07 29.24 -2.15
N ARG A 332 -41.96 28.39 -1.63
CA ARG A 332 -42.55 28.58 -0.29
C ARG A 332 -41.47 28.57 0.81
N ILE A 333 -40.50 27.66 0.71
CA ILE A 333 -39.39 27.58 1.66
C ILE A 333 -38.48 28.79 1.55
N ALA A 334 -38.15 29.24 0.34
CA ALA A 334 -37.32 30.41 0.12
C ALA A 334 -37.95 31.68 0.72
N SER A 335 -39.22 31.94 0.41
CA SER A 335 -39.98 33.07 0.98
C SER A 335 -39.99 33.04 2.50
N ALA A 336 -40.32 31.87 3.06
CA ALA A 336 -40.34 31.70 4.51
C ALA A 336 -38.94 31.87 5.13
N TYR A 337 -37.87 31.39 4.50
CA TYR A 337 -36.50 31.60 4.97
C TYR A 337 -36.12 33.09 4.96
N MET A 338 -36.48 33.83 3.91
CA MET A 338 -36.15 35.26 3.79
C MET A 338 -36.85 36.09 4.86
N ALA A 339 -38.10 35.77 5.21
CA ALA A 339 -38.90 36.47 6.21
C ALA A 339 -38.37 36.35 7.66
N GLU A 340 -37.47 35.39 7.92
CA GLU A 340 -37.06 35.04 9.29
C GLU A 340 -35.90 35.88 9.78
N ARG A 341 -35.93 36.19 11.08
CA ARG A 341 -34.90 36.97 11.78
C ARG A 341 -34.00 36.06 12.62
N GLY A 342 -32.83 36.57 13.00
CA GLY A 342 -31.81 35.81 13.72
C GLY A 342 -31.10 34.78 12.85
N SER A 343 -30.29 33.92 13.48
CA SER A 343 -29.56 32.89 12.75
C SER A 343 -30.54 31.83 12.19
N LYS A 344 -30.33 31.46 10.93
CA LYS A 344 -31.22 30.60 10.16
C LYS A 344 -30.43 29.74 9.18
N ALA A 345 -30.89 28.52 8.99
CA ALA A 345 -30.32 27.59 8.03
C ALA A 345 -31.39 26.68 7.43
N VAL A 346 -31.16 26.24 6.21
CA VAL A 346 -32.03 25.29 5.51
C VAL A 346 -31.20 24.18 4.88
N ALA A 347 -31.62 22.94 5.15
CA ALA A 347 -31.06 21.74 4.52
C ALA A 347 -32.16 20.96 3.80
N VAL A 348 -31.76 20.21 2.78
CA VAL A 348 -32.64 19.34 2.01
C VAL A 348 -32.17 17.90 2.11
N ASN A 349 -33.12 16.99 2.24
CA ASN A 349 -32.87 15.58 2.11
C ASN A 349 -33.12 15.16 0.65
N PRO A 350 -32.07 14.83 -0.12
CA PRO A 350 -32.22 14.55 -1.55
C PRO A 350 -33.02 13.27 -1.82
N ILE A 351 -32.99 12.30 -0.90
CA ILE A 351 -33.67 11.01 -1.05
C ILE A 351 -35.16 11.14 -0.77
N ARG A 352 -35.52 11.84 0.31
CA ARG A 352 -36.92 12.05 0.72
C ARG A 352 -37.59 13.21 0.00
N ARG A 353 -36.83 14.02 -0.75
CA ARG A 353 -37.26 15.27 -1.39
C ARG A 353 -38.05 16.16 -0.43
N ARG A 354 -37.51 16.33 0.78
CA ARG A 354 -38.08 17.18 1.83
C ARG A 354 -37.01 18.09 2.40
N SER A 355 -37.41 19.27 2.87
CA SER A 355 -36.53 20.19 3.58
C SER A 355 -36.69 20.10 5.09
N LEU A 356 -35.65 20.53 5.80
CA LEU A 356 -35.75 20.94 7.19
C LEU A 356 -35.21 22.36 7.29
N ARG A 357 -36.00 23.27 7.86
CA ARG A 357 -35.64 24.68 8.06
C ARG A 357 -35.64 24.97 9.55
N PHE A 358 -34.59 25.65 10.02
CA PHE A 358 -34.55 26.21 11.37
C PHE A 358 -34.30 27.69 11.32
N THR A 359 -35.06 28.40 12.15
CA THR A 359 -35.10 29.86 12.20
C THR A 359 -35.12 30.29 13.65
N SER A 360 -34.77 31.55 13.90
CA SER A 360 -34.67 32.11 15.27
C SER A 360 -33.73 31.30 16.17
N LEU A 361 -32.63 30.79 15.61
CA LEU A 361 -31.59 30.14 16.40
C LEU A 361 -30.75 31.21 17.12
N PRO A 362 -30.18 30.88 18.29
CA PRO A 362 -29.16 31.72 18.93
C PRO A 362 -28.03 32.10 17.97
N GLU A 363 -27.44 33.28 18.10
CA GLU A 363 -26.36 33.73 17.20
C GLU A 363 -25.11 32.82 17.26
N ASP A 364 -24.91 32.11 18.37
CA ASP A 364 -23.81 31.15 18.60
C ASP A 364 -24.12 29.72 18.11
N SER A 365 -25.21 29.51 17.36
CA SER A 365 -25.83 28.18 17.21
C SER A 365 -25.19 27.23 16.20
N GLU A 366 -24.13 27.64 15.49
CA GLU A 366 -23.55 26.85 14.38
C GLU A 366 -24.66 26.37 13.43
N ALA A 367 -25.55 27.28 13.01
CA ALA A 367 -26.85 26.95 12.41
C ALA A 367 -26.77 25.95 11.25
N GLY A 368 -25.70 26.02 10.44
CA GLY A 368 -25.43 25.07 9.36
C GLY A 368 -25.22 23.63 9.83
N GLU A 369 -24.39 23.40 10.85
CA GLU A 369 -24.17 22.06 11.41
C GLU A 369 -25.44 21.53 12.08
N MET A 370 -26.11 22.39 12.85
CA MET A 370 -27.28 21.98 13.61
C MET A 370 -28.46 21.60 12.70
N VAL A 371 -28.70 22.31 11.59
CA VAL A 371 -29.73 21.92 10.62
C VAL A 371 -29.40 20.60 9.93
N LEU A 372 -28.13 20.37 9.60
CA LEU A 372 -27.68 19.11 8.99
C LEU A 372 -27.92 17.94 9.92
N GLU A 373 -27.51 18.05 11.18
CA GLU A 373 -27.68 16.99 12.17
C GLU A 373 -29.14 16.66 12.40
N ARG A 374 -29.97 17.68 12.63
CA ARG A 374 -31.40 17.49 12.82
C ARG A 374 -32.08 16.92 11.59
N CYS A 375 -31.67 17.34 10.39
CA CYS A 375 -32.16 16.77 9.14
C CYS A 375 -31.87 15.27 9.05
N GLN A 376 -30.67 14.84 9.43
CA GLN A 376 -30.30 13.42 9.44
C GLN A 376 -30.95 12.63 10.58
N ILE A 377 -31.27 13.26 11.71
CA ILE A 377 -32.11 12.65 12.76
C ILE A 377 -33.52 12.42 12.21
N PHE A 378 -34.08 13.41 11.53
CA PHE A 378 -35.46 13.39 11.02
C PHE A 378 -35.65 12.37 9.89
N PHE A 379 -34.77 12.37 8.89
CA PHE A 379 -34.94 11.58 7.66
C PHE A 379 -34.11 10.28 7.61
N ALA A 380 -33.20 10.10 8.55
CA ALA A 380 -32.29 8.95 8.65
C ALA A 380 -31.35 8.74 7.45
N THR A 381 -31.14 9.77 6.62
CA THR A 381 -30.16 9.77 5.53
C THR A 381 -29.45 11.13 5.46
N PRO A 382 -28.23 11.20 4.88
CA PRO A 382 -27.49 12.44 4.72
C PRO A 382 -28.31 13.57 4.07
N CYS A 383 -28.07 14.79 4.53
CA CYS A 383 -28.72 15.99 4.02
C CYS A 383 -27.72 16.97 3.41
N LEU A 384 -28.20 17.78 2.49
CA LEU A 384 -27.47 18.84 1.82
C LEU A 384 -27.80 20.18 2.46
N LEU A 385 -26.79 20.93 2.90
CA LEU A 385 -26.96 22.32 3.32
C LEU A 385 -27.15 23.20 2.09
N VAL A 386 -28.15 24.09 2.11
CA VAL A 386 -28.48 24.96 0.98
C VAL A 386 -28.18 26.43 1.27
N ALA A 387 -28.53 26.90 2.47
CA ALA A 387 -28.22 28.26 2.88
C ALA A 387 -28.08 28.39 4.40
N VAL A 388 -27.25 29.35 4.81
CA VAL A 388 -27.05 29.77 6.21
C VAL A 388 -26.93 31.30 6.23
N ASP A 389 -27.65 31.96 7.14
CA ASP A 389 -27.50 33.39 7.47
C ASP A 389 -27.39 34.32 6.26
N GLY A 390 -28.31 34.16 5.30
CA GLY A 390 -28.37 35.00 4.11
C GLY A 390 -27.28 34.72 3.06
N ARG A 391 -26.65 33.54 3.09
CA ARG A 391 -25.69 33.09 2.07
C ARG A 391 -26.05 31.71 1.53
N LEU A 392 -25.92 31.50 0.22
CA LEU A 392 -25.96 30.16 -0.37
C LEU A 392 -24.70 29.39 0.04
N THR A 393 -24.85 28.09 0.26
CA THR A 393 -23.71 27.20 0.46
C THR A 393 -23.44 26.42 -0.83
N PRO A 394 -22.32 26.67 -1.53
CA PRO A 394 -22.02 25.97 -2.78
C PRO A 394 -21.93 24.46 -2.54
N GLY A 395 -22.47 23.69 -3.50
CA GLY A 395 -22.85 22.29 -3.35
C GLY A 395 -21.78 21.40 -2.76
N ARG A 396 -21.92 21.07 -1.48
CA ARG A 396 -21.27 19.91 -0.86
C ARG A 396 -22.03 18.64 -1.25
N ARG A 397 -21.39 17.48 -1.21
CA ARG A 397 -22.13 16.21 -1.23
C ARG A 397 -22.85 16.04 0.11
N ALA A 398 -23.99 15.36 0.11
CA ALA A 398 -24.68 15.02 1.34
C ALA A 398 -23.89 13.91 2.06
N GLU A 399 -23.24 14.24 3.17
CA GLU A 399 -22.38 13.34 3.95
C GLU A 399 -22.95 13.09 5.35
N ALA A 400 -22.55 11.98 5.98
CA ALA A 400 -23.00 11.63 7.32
C ALA A 400 -22.41 12.59 8.36
N MET A 401 -23.24 13.15 9.24
CA MET A 401 -22.74 14.03 10.31
C MET A 401 -22.10 13.19 11.42
N PRO A 402 -20.85 13.50 11.85
CA PRO A 402 -20.12 12.70 12.85
C PRO A 402 -20.92 12.42 14.13
N ARG A 403 -21.59 13.43 14.72
CA ARG A 403 -22.38 13.28 15.96
C ARG A 403 -23.67 12.48 15.77
N VAL A 404 -24.19 12.35 14.55
CA VAL A 404 -25.39 11.55 14.26
C VAL A 404 -25.04 10.07 14.11
N VAL A 405 -23.84 9.76 13.64
CA VAL A 405 -23.33 8.38 13.48
C VAL A 405 -22.47 7.91 14.65
N TYR A 406 -22.20 8.79 15.63
CA TYR A 406 -21.42 8.46 16.80
C TYR A 406 -22.03 7.29 17.59
N ALA A 407 -21.21 6.26 17.84
CA ALA A 407 -21.50 5.14 18.71
C ALA A 407 -20.36 5.01 19.72
N GLY A 408 -20.66 5.10 21.01
CA GLY A 408 -19.65 5.13 22.06
C GLY A 408 -20.24 5.47 23.42
N SER A 409 -19.37 5.84 24.36
CA SER A 409 -19.80 6.32 25.67
C SER A 409 -20.58 7.63 25.55
N PHE A 410 -21.53 7.85 26.44
CA PHE A 410 -22.28 9.09 26.49
C PHE A 410 -21.34 10.26 26.84
N ASP A 411 -21.32 11.25 25.96
CA ASP A 411 -20.60 12.51 26.14
C ASP A 411 -21.54 13.67 25.72
N PRO A 412 -21.82 14.65 26.60
CA PRO A 412 -22.60 15.84 26.26
C PRO A 412 -22.13 16.56 24.98
N ALA A 413 -20.82 16.54 24.69
CA ALA A 413 -20.25 17.15 23.48
C ALA A 413 -20.66 16.41 22.19
N GLN A 414 -21.02 15.14 22.30
CA GLN A 414 -21.43 14.28 21.19
C GLN A 414 -22.95 14.27 20.96
N VAL A 415 -23.73 15.05 21.72
CA VAL A 415 -25.20 15.11 21.52
C VAL A 415 -25.51 15.96 20.28
N PRO A 416 -26.08 15.37 19.21
CA PRO A 416 -26.32 16.08 17.96
C PRO A 416 -27.50 17.05 18.06
N GLY A 417 -27.49 18.06 17.20
CA GLY A 417 -28.56 19.02 17.03
C GLY A 417 -28.72 19.99 18.20
N GLN A 418 -27.69 20.16 19.04
CA GLN A 418 -27.66 21.09 20.17
C GLN A 418 -26.75 22.28 19.88
N ALA A 419 -27.14 23.46 20.39
CA ALA A 419 -26.25 24.62 20.41
C ALA A 419 -25.01 24.35 21.28
N PRO A 420 -23.85 24.97 20.99
CA PRO A 420 -22.61 24.78 21.76
C PRO A 420 -22.81 24.95 23.27
N SER A 421 -23.52 25.99 23.70
CA SER A 421 -23.84 26.26 25.10
C SER A 421 -24.55 25.12 25.83
N ARG A 422 -25.38 24.33 25.13
CA ARG A 422 -26.07 23.17 25.71
C ARG A 422 -25.20 21.92 25.81
N ARG A 423 -24.05 21.89 25.15
CA ARG A 423 -23.10 20.77 25.17
C ARG A 423 -22.00 20.95 26.22
N GLN A 424 -21.91 22.11 26.85
CA GLN A 424 -20.90 22.39 27.87
C GLN A 424 -21.16 21.64 29.19
N PRO A 425 -20.10 21.36 29.97
CA PRO A 425 -20.22 20.85 31.34
C PRO A 425 -21.11 21.75 32.19
N GLY A 426 -22.01 21.15 32.99
CA GLY A 426 -22.97 21.90 33.84
C GLY A 426 -24.29 22.30 33.18
N SER A 427 -24.48 22.00 31.88
CA SER A 427 -25.77 22.13 31.20
C SER A 427 -26.83 21.14 31.73
N ASP A 428 -28.08 21.24 31.24
CA ASP A 428 -29.13 20.28 31.57
C ASP A 428 -28.73 18.81 31.27
N LEU A 429 -27.80 18.58 30.34
CA LEU A 429 -27.24 17.26 30.04
C LEU A 429 -26.42 16.68 31.19
N ALA A 430 -25.80 17.52 32.02
CA ALA A 430 -25.06 17.08 33.20
C ALA A 430 -25.96 16.34 34.21
N ARG A 431 -27.27 16.64 34.21
CA ARG A 431 -28.25 15.91 35.06
C ARG A 431 -28.46 14.47 34.59
N TYR A 432 -28.32 14.19 33.30
CA TYR A 432 -28.37 12.83 32.80
C TYR A 432 -27.10 12.05 33.18
N VAL A 433 -25.93 12.70 33.07
CA VAL A 433 -24.64 12.13 33.47
C VAL A 433 -24.67 11.75 34.96
N ALA A 434 -25.07 12.67 35.83
CA ALA A 434 -25.16 12.46 37.28
C ALA A 434 -26.38 11.64 37.73
N GLY A 435 -27.26 11.25 36.81
CA GLY A 435 -28.48 10.51 37.11
C GLY A 435 -28.20 9.08 37.57
N ARG A 436 -29.07 8.56 38.46
CA ARG A 436 -29.05 7.16 38.89
C ARG A 436 -29.17 6.21 37.68
N ASP A 437 -28.57 5.03 37.81
CA ASP A 437 -28.64 3.92 36.85
C ASP A 437 -30.07 3.54 36.48
N HIS A 438 -30.19 2.70 35.44
CA HIS A 438 -31.45 2.47 34.73
C HIS A 438 -32.00 3.80 34.20
N LYS A 439 -31.18 4.42 33.35
CA LYS A 439 -31.45 5.69 32.68
C LYS A 439 -31.43 5.54 31.17
N ALA A 440 -32.21 6.36 30.48
CA ALA A 440 -32.21 6.43 29.02
C ALA A 440 -32.62 7.82 28.55
N MET A 441 -32.16 8.20 27.36
CA MET A 441 -32.43 9.48 26.73
C MET A 441 -32.98 9.27 25.32
N ALA A 442 -34.07 9.97 24.99
CA ALA A 442 -34.64 10.09 23.67
C ALA A 442 -34.39 11.50 23.10
N ILE A 443 -34.21 11.56 21.78
CA ILE A 443 -34.09 12.78 21.00
C ILE A 443 -35.21 12.85 19.95
N HIS A 444 -35.88 13.99 19.89
CA HIS A 444 -36.86 14.32 18.86
C HIS A 444 -36.16 14.85 17.59
N GLY A 445 -36.76 14.67 16.41
CA GLY A 445 -36.24 15.21 15.15
C GLY A 445 -35.97 16.73 15.13
N SER A 446 -36.58 17.49 16.04
CA SER A 446 -36.30 18.92 16.24
C SER A 446 -35.07 19.20 17.12
N GLY A 447 -34.37 18.18 17.63
CA GLY A 447 -33.29 18.30 18.61
C GLY A 447 -33.75 18.44 20.08
N ARG A 448 -35.03 18.25 20.41
CA ARG A 448 -35.46 18.27 21.82
C ARG A 448 -35.11 16.95 22.50
N LEU A 449 -34.62 17.03 23.73
CA LEU A 449 -34.17 15.89 24.52
C LEU A 449 -35.18 15.57 25.62
N TYR A 450 -35.36 14.28 25.89
CA TYR A 450 -36.23 13.74 26.93
C TYR A 450 -35.49 12.57 27.59
N TRP A 451 -35.54 12.45 28.91
CA TRP A 451 -34.83 11.36 29.58
C TRP A 451 -35.52 10.92 30.86
N ARG A 452 -35.20 9.70 31.28
CA ARG A 452 -35.57 9.11 32.57
C ARG A 452 -34.32 8.58 33.26
N THR A 453 -34.23 8.75 34.57
CA THR A 453 -33.17 8.20 35.44
C THR A 453 -33.79 7.45 36.61
N GLY A 454 -33.09 6.46 37.16
CA GLY A 454 -33.59 5.69 38.30
C GLY A 454 -34.88 4.92 38.02
N ALA A 455 -35.05 4.37 36.82
CA ALA A 455 -36.16 3.48 36.52
C ALA A 455 -35.97 2.10 37.19
N ALA A 456 -37.01 1.26 37.18
CA ALA A 456 -36.93 -0.08 37.76
C ALA A 456 -36.01 -1.01 36.94
N SER A 457 -35.92 -0.79 35.63
CA SER A 457 -35.01 -1.50 34.72
C SER A 457 -34.56 -0.60 33.56
N ALA A 458 -33.56 -1.05 32.79
CA ALA A 458 -33.14 -0.35 31.58
C ALA A 458 -34.28 -0.24 30.55
N ALA A 459 -35.08 -1.30 30.40
CA ALA A 459 -36.23 -1.31 29.49
C ALA A 459 -37.29 -0.27 29.90
N ASP A 460 -37.58 -0.15 31.21
CA ASP A 460 -38.52 0.86 31.71
C ASP A 460 -38.00 2.29 31.47
N ALA A 461 -36.68 2.49 31.56
CA ALA A 461 -36.07 3.78 31.27
C ALA A 461 -36.20 4.15 29.78
N GLU A 462 -35.92 3.19 28.89
CA GLU A 462 -36.07 3.35 27.43
C GLU A 462 -37.50 3.70 27.06
N GLU A 463 -38.48 2.93 27.55
CA GLU A 463 -39.90 3.15 27.30
C GLU A 463 -40.35 4.51 27.85
N ALA A 464 -39.98 4.85 29.08
CA ALA A 464 -40.36 6.13 29.68
C ALA A 464 -39.79 7.34 28.92
N ALA A 465 -38.53 7.28 28.48
CA ALA A 465 -37.91 8.37 27.72
C ALA A 465 -38.58 8.56 26.35
N LEU A 466 -38.87 7.46 25.63
CA LEU A 466 -39.56 7.50 24.34
C LEU A 466 -41.01 7.96 24.47
N GLN A 467 -41.74 7.46 25.47
CA GLN A 467 -43.11 7.90 25.75
C GLN A 467 -43.17 9.39 26.09
N ALA A 468 -42.25 9.89 26.93
CA ALA A 468 -42.17 11.31 27.26
C ALA A 468 -41.96 12.18 26.01
N CYS A 469 -41.07 11.75 25.12
CA CYS A 469 -40.85 12.42 23.84
C CYS A 469 -42.12 12.43 22.99
N THR A 470 -42.74 11.25 22.78
CA THR A 470 -43.93 11.11 21.92
C THR A 470 -45.10 11.92 22.45
N GLN A 471 -45.41 11.82 23.74
CA GLN A 471 -46.52 12.57 24.35
C GLN A 471 -46.29 14.09 24.27
N ALA A 472 -45.07 14.55 24.56
CA ALA A 472 -44.74 15.98 24.48
C ALA A 472 -44.79 16.52 23.04
N SER A 473 -44.41 15.70 22.05
CA SER A 473 -44.52 16.05 20.63
C SER A 473 -45.97 16.06 20.16
N THR A 474 -46.78 15.08 20.52
CA THR A 474 -48.22 15.02 20.17
C THR A 474 -48.97 16.21 20.76
N ARG A 475 -48.79 16.53 22.05
CA ARG A 475 -49.45 17.68 22.69
C ARG A 475 -49.09 19.01 22.03
N ALA A 476 -47.89 19.12 21.48
CA ALA A 476 -47.40 20.33 20.83
C ALA A 476 -47.55 20.31 19.30
N ASN A 477 -48.25 19.31 18.75
CA ASN A 477 -48.40 19.09 17.31
C ASN A 477 -47.07 19.18 16.53
N ARG A 478 -46.00 18.58 17.08
CA ARG A 478 -44.67 18.59 16.48
C ARG A 478 -44.49 17.37 15.59
N GLU A 479 -44.19 17.61 14.32
CA GLU A 479 -43.76 16.57 13.40
C GLU A 479 -42.33 16.12 13.71
N GLY A 480 -42.06 14.82 13.56
CA GLY A 480 -40.73 14.24 13.63
C GLY A 480 -40.67 12.95 14.45
N PRO A 481 -39.60 12.15 14.25
CA PRO A 481 -39.43 10.93 15.02
C PRO A 481 -38.94 11.25 16.44
N CYS A 482 -39.36 10.42 17.40
CA CYS A 482 -38.70 10.26 18.69
C CYS A 482 -37.80 9.02 18.60
N LEU A 483 -36.49 9.24 18.72
CA LEU A 483 -35.48 8.19 18.64
C LEU A 483 -34.78 8.04 19.98
N LEU A 484 -34.36 6.84 20.32
CA LEU A 484 -33.49 6.62 21.46
C LEU A 484 -32.08 7.14 21.12
N TYR A 485 -31.56 8.04 21.95
CA TYR A 485 -30.20 8.57 21.83
C TYR A 485 -29.21 7.77 22.68
N ALA A 486 -29.54 7.49 23.95
CA ALA A 486 -28.65 6.79 24.87
C ALA A 486 -29.41 5.86 25.82
N VAL A 487 -28.74 4.77 26.23
CA VAL A 487 -29.18 3.81 27.24
C VAL A 487 -28.04 3.59 28.22
N GLY A 488 -28.29 3.89 29.50
CA GLY A 488 -27.22 4.05 30.48
C GLY A 488 -26.22 5.10 29.99
N ASP A 489 -24.95 4.74 29.96
CA ASP A 489 -23.86 5.57 29.47
C ASP A 489 -23.40 5.21 28.05
N ARG A 490 -24.25 4.55 27.24
CA ARG A 490 -23.96 4.20 25.84
C ARG A 490 -24.86 4.96 24.88
N VAL A 491 -24.28 5.55 23.83
CA VAL A 491 -25.01 6.15 22.71
C VAL A 491 -25.48 5.07 21.74
N VAL A 492 -26.76 5.12 21.37
CA VAL A 492 -27.47 4.14 20.54
C VAL A 492 -28.25 4.78 19.38
N LEU A 493 -28.09 6.09 19.15
CA LEU A 493 -28.78 6.81 18.07
C LEU A 493 -28.62 6.16 16.68
N PRO A 494 -27.45 5.61 16.30
CA PRO A 494 -27.28 4.95 15.00
C PRO A 494 -28.22 3.75 14.80
N GLU A 495 -28.70 3.13 15.88
CA GLU A 495 -29.63 2.00 15.84
C GLU A 495 -31.07 2.43 15.50
N ARG A 496 -31.36 3.74 15.52
CA ARG A 496 -32.67 4.33 15.15
C ARG A 496 -33.88 3.74 15.89
N ARG A 497 -33.67 3.26 17.13
CA ARG A 497 -34.73 2.65 17.96
C ARG A 497 -35.85 3.65 18.27
N ARG A 498 -37.09 3.16 18.24
CA ARG A 498 -38.34 3.91 18.50
C ARG A 498 -39.20 3.13 19.49
N SER A 499 -40.23 3.77 20.03
CA SER A 499 -41.28 3.04 20.76
C SER A 499 -41.87 1.98 19.86
N ALA A 500 -42.10 0.77 20.39
CA ALA A 500 -42.97 -0.19 19.72
C ALA A 500 -44.34 0.50 19.52
N ALA A 501 -44.85 0.46 18.29
CA ALA A 501 -46.24 0.85 18.04
C ALA A 501 -47.11 -0.16 18.81
N ARG A 502 -47.98 0.35 19.70
CA ARG A 502 -49.07 -0.46 20.25
C ARG A 502 -50.22 -0.47 19.26
#